data_AF-A0A3B8XVI4-F1
#
_entry.id   AF-A0A3B8XVI4-F1
#
_cell.length_a   1.000
_cell.length_b   1.000
_cell.length_c   1.000
_cell.angle_alpha   90.00
_cell.angle_beta   90.00
_cell.angle_gamma   90.00
#
_symmetry.space_group_name_H-M   'P 1'
#
loop_
_entity.id
_entity.type
_entity.pdbx_description
1 polymer ?
#
loop_
_entity_poly.entity_id
_entity_poly.type
_entity_poly.pdbx_seq_one_letter_code
_entity_poly.pdbx_strand_id
1 'polypeptide(L)'
;MLRRHIDSCLVEEVDTLPNAIWIPLGKHAESALLYLSDRGLIPRERILGGLPHPSGANAERIAYFLGRKERSALSGKTNATAIDQAKAKLLTQVASLQ
;
A
#
# COMPACT_ATOMS: atom_id res chain seq x y z
N MET A 1 -5.57 17.86 -10.98
CA MET A 1 -6.89 17.22 -10.77
C MET A 1 -6.87 16.21 -9.62
N LEU A 2 -5.94 15.24 -9.59
CA LEU A 2 -5.87 14.23 -8.51
C LEU A 2 -5.60 14.84 -7.12
N ARG A 3 -4.66 15.77 -7.02
CA ARG A 3 -4.32 16.46 -5.76
C ARG A 3 -5.51 17.20 -5.14
N ARG A 4 -6.36 17.81 -5.98
CA ARG A 4 -7.60 18.47 -5.53
C ARG A 4 -8.54 17.49 -4.84
N HIS A 5 -8.74 16.30 -5.42
CA HIS A 5 -9.62 15.28 -4.81
C HIS A 5 -9.05 14.73 -3.50
N ILE A 6 -7.72 14.60 -3.40
CA ILE A 6 -7.07 14.25 -2.14
C ILE A 6 -7.36 15.34 -1.10
N ASP A 7 -7.13 16.60 -1.44
CA ASP A 7 -7.28 17.73 -0.52
C ASP A 7 -8.74 18.02 -0.14
N SER A 8 -9.72 17.74 -1.00
CA SER A 8 -11.14 18.08 -0.79
C SER A 8 -12.05 16.92 -0.42
N CYS A 9 -11.62 15.67 -0.54
CA CYS A 9 -12.45 14.51 -0.21
C CYS A 9 -11.76 13.61 0.80
N LEU A 10 -10.52 13.19 0.51
CA LEU A 10 -9.80 12.26 1.38
C LEU A 10 -9.43 12.90 2.73
N VAL A 11 -9.13 14.20 2.76
CA VAL A 11 -8.88 14.91 4.04
C VAL A 11 -10.13 14.91 4.93
N GLU A 12 -11.31 15.13 4.37
CA GLU A 12 -12.57 15.10 5.14
C GLU A 12 -12.84 13.70 5.71
N GLU A 13 -12.58 12.64 4.94
CA GLU A 13 -12.68 11.26 5.42
C GLU A 13 -11.68 10.98 6.55
N VAL A 14 -10.43 11.45 6.43
CA VAL A 14 -9.39 11.28 7.45
C VAL A 14 -9.83 11.86 8.79
N ASP A 15 -10.42 13.06 8.78
CA ASP A 15 -10.91 13.72 10.00
C ASP A 15 -12.02 12.91 10.69
N THR A 16 -12.83 12.17 9.94
CA THR A 16 -13.87 11.29 10.50
C THR A 16 -13.34 9.94 10.99
N LEU A 17 -12.08 9.61 10.70
CA LEU A 17 -11.47 8.30 10.94
C LEU A 17 -10.19 8.40 11.77
N PRO A 18 -10.24 8.96 13.00
CA PRO A 18 -9.06 9.31 13.79
C PRO A 18 -8.22 8.10 14.22
N ASN A 19 -8.75 6.88 14.12
CA ASN A 19 -8.08 5.63 14.47
C ASN A 19 -7.96 4.63 13.32
N ALA A 20 -8.21 5.05 12.08
CA ALA A 20 -8.13 4.14 10.95
C ALA A 20 -6.70 3.68 10.65
N ILE A 21 -6.62 2.41 10.24
CA ILE A 21 -5.47 1.84 9.55
C ILE A 21 -5.71 1.97 8.06
N TRP A 22 -4.76 2.56 7.36
CA TRP A 22 -4.86 2.86 5.94
C TRP A 22 -4.13 1.80 5.13
N ILE A 23 -4.85 1.15 4.21
CA ILE A 23 -4.33 0.04 3.41
C ILE A 23 -4.32 0.45 1.94
N PRO A 24 -3.29 1.16 1.46
CA PRO A 24 -3.19 1.55 0.06
C PRO A 24 -2.91 0.34 -0.84
N LEU A 25 -3.59 0.29 -1.98
CA LEU A 25 -3.35 -0.73 -2.99
C LEU A 25 -2.51 -0.17 -4.15
N GLY A 26 -1.22 -0.48 -4.13
CA GLY A 26 -0.25 -0.03 -5.14
C GLY A 26 0.34 1.36 -4.90
N LYS A 27 1.41 1.65 -5.65
CA LYS A 27 2.29 2.82 -5.43
C LYS A 27 1.57 4.18 -5.43
N HIS A 28 0.55 4.36 -6.27
CA HIS A 28 -0.11 5.66 -6.40
C HIS A 28 -1.04 5.96 -5.22
N ALA A 29 -1.78 4.96 -4.75
CA ALA A 29 -2.58 5.08 -3.54
C ALA A 29 -1.70 5.31 -2.32
N GLU A 30 -0.56 4.59 -2.24
CA GLU A 30 0.41 4.77 -1.17
C GLU A 30 0.98 6.20 -1.18
N SER A 31 1.40 6.72 -2.34
CA SER A 31 1.88 8.10 -2.46
C SER A 31 0.85 9.15 -2.03
N ALA A 32 -0.45 8.92 -2.27
CA ALA A 32 -1.50 9.84 -1.84
C ALA A 32 -1.60 9.92 -0.31
N LEU A 33 -1.53 8.77 0.37
CA LEU A 33 -1.57 8.72 1.84
C LEU A 33 -0.27 9.26 2.45
N LEU A 34 0.88 8.94 1.86
CA LEU A 34 2.16 9.50 2.30
C LEU A 34 2.18 11.02 2.19
N TYR A 35 1.59 11.60 1.14
CA TYR A 35 1.44 13.04 1.02
C TYR A 35 0.60 13.65 2.16
N LEU A 36 -0.46 12.97 2.61
CA LEU A 36 -1.24 13.41 3.78
C LEU A 36 -0.47 13.24 5.09
N SER A 37 0.34 12.18 5.18
CA SER A 37 1.23 11.94 6.32
C SER A 37 2.32 12.99 6.45
N ASP A 38 2.94 13.39 5.33
CA ASP A 38 3.95 14.46 5.28
C ASP A 38 3.36 15.82 5.71
N ARG A 39 2.02 15.97 5.65
CA ARG A 39 1.28 17.14 6.15
C ARG A 39 0.83 17.01 7.62
N GLY A 40 1.15 15.91 8.29
CA GLY A 40 0.75 15.65 9.68
C GLY A 40 -0.71 15.24 9.87
N LEU A 41 -1.44 14.92 8.78
CA LEU A 41 -2.86 14.57 8.85
C LEU A 41 -3.09 13.08 9.16
N ILE A 42 -2.14 12.22 8.78
CA ILE A 42 -2.20 10.78 9.03
C ILE A 42 -0.87 10.33 9.64
N PRO A 43 -0.87 9.62 10.79
CA PRO A 43 0.34 9.02 11.33
C PRO A 43 0.92 7.98 10.36
N ARG A 44 2.21 8.07 10.06
CA ARG A 44 2.87 7.22 9.05
C ARG A 44 2.80 5.75 9.40
N GLU A 45 2.87 5.43 10.69
CA GLU A 45 2.75 4.10 11.28
C GLU A 45 1.39 3.44 11.02
N ARG A 46 0.36 4.22 10.71
CA ARG A 46 -0.98 3.71 10.37
C ARG A 46 -1.18 3.48 8.88
N ILE A 47 -0.16 3.70 8.04
CA ILE A 47 -0.19 3.42 6.60
C ILE A 47 0.50 2.09 6.32
N LEU A 48 -0.27 1.06 5.98
CA LEU A 48 0.20 -0.28 5.64
C LEU A 48 0.51 -0.41 4.15
N GLY A 49 1.64 0.18 3.75
CA GLY A 49 2.12 0.19 2.36
C GLY A 49 2.69 -1.14 1.86
N GLY A 50 2.97 -1.20 0.54
CA GLY A 50 3.61 -2.36 -0.09
C GLY A 50 2.69 -3.41 -0.72
N LEU A 51 1.36 -3.21 -0.67
CA LEU A 51 0.41 -4.10 -1.35
C LEU A 51 0.38 -3.85 -2.87
N PRO A 52 0.26 -4.89 -3.70
CA PRO A 52 0.10 -4.73 -5.14
C PRO A 52 -1.26 -4.09 -5.49
N HIS A 53 -1.28 -3.31 -6.57
CA HIS A 53 -2.54 -2.78 -7.11
C HIS A 53 -3.42 -3.91 -7.67
N PRO A 54 -4.75 -3.92 -7.46
CA PRO A 54 -5.63 -5.05 -7.79
C PRO A 54 -5.97 -5.18 -9.29
N SER A 55 -5.47 -4.29 -10.15
CA SER A 55 -5.74 -4.35 -11.59
C SER A 55 -5.18 -5.63 -12.24
N GLY A 56 -5.82 -6.09 -13.31
CA GLY A 56 -5.44 -7.32 -14.01
C GLY A 56 -3.97 -7.38 -14.46
N ALA A 57 -3.36 -6.24 -14.78
CA ALA A 57 -1.93 -6.14 -15.12
C ALA A 57 -0.97 -6.53 -13.98
N ASN A 58 -1.48 -6.71 -12.77
CA ASN A 58 -0.73 -7.14 -11.58
C ASN A 58 -1.08 -8.56 -11.11
N ALA A 59 -1.88 -9.32 -11.87
CA ALA A 59 -2.30 -10.67 -11.48
C ALA A 59 -1.13 -11.57 -11.07
N GLU A 60 0.00 -11.53 -11.79
CA GLU A 60 1.19 -12.29 -11.43
C GLU A 60 1.81 -11.84 -10.10
N ARG A 61 1.91 -10.53 -9.87
CA ARG A 61 2.44 -9.96 -8.61
C ARG A 61 1.57 -10.33 -7.42
N ILE A 62 0.25 -10.31 -7.61
CA ILE A 62 -0.74 -10.71 -6.61
C ILE A 62 -0.60 -12.21 -6.32
N ALA A 63 -0.52 -13.06 -7.35
CA ALA A 63 -0.35 -14.49 -7.18
C ALA A 63 0.94 -14.82 -6.40
N TYR A 64 2.05 -14.17 -6.71
CA TYR A 64 3.31 -14.32 -5.98
C TYR A 64 3.23 -13.81 -4.54
N PHE A 65 2.68 -12.60 -4.33
CA PHE A 65 2.50 -12.02 -2.99
C PHE A 65 1.70 -12.95 -2.06
N LEU A 66 0.66 -13.60 -2.61
CA LEU A 66 -0.21 -14.56 -1.92
C LEU A 66 0.36 -15.98 -1.83
N GLY A 67 1.55 -16.25 -2.36
CA GLY A 67 2.16 -17.59 -2.36
C GLY A 67 1.49 -18.59 -3.30
N ARG A 68 0.68 -18.12 -4.25
CA ARG A 68 0.00 -18.97 -5.26
C ARG A 68 0.87 -19.24 -6.48
N LYS A 69 2.02 -18.59 -6.57
CA LYS A 69 2.99 -18.74 -7.66
C LYS A 69 4.40 -18.74 -7.09
N GLU A 70 5.20 -19.71 -7.50
CA GLU A 70 6.58 -19.85 -7.07
C GLU A 70 7.50 -18.81 -7.71
N ARG A 71 8.59 -18.47 -7.02
CA ARG A 71 9.60 -17.51 -7.50
C ARG A 71 10.19 -17.90 -8.85
N SER A 72 10.47 -19.20 -9.03
CA SER A 72 11.05 -19.75 -10.27
C SER A 72 10.10 -19.68 -11.47
N ALA A 73 8.79 -19.52 -11.23
CA ALA A 73 7.77 -19.47 -12.29
C ALA A 73 7.44 -18.04 -12.73
N LEU A 74 8.05 -17.02 -12.11
CA LEU A 74 7.78 -15.61 -12.41
C LEU A 74 8.25 -15.21 -13.79
N SER A 75 7.47 -14.36 -14.47
CA SER A 75 7.95 -13.67 -15.66
C SER A 75 9.03 -12.65 -15.31
N GLY A 76 9.85 -12.29 -16.31
CA GLY A 76 10.85 -11.21 -16.16
C GLY A 76 10.25 -9.82 -15.86
N LYS A 77 8.92 -9.66 -15.89
CA LYS A 77 8.22 -8.41 -15.55
C LYS A 77 7.93 -8.29 -14.04
N THR A 78 8.15 -9.35 -13.27
CA THR A 78 7.87 -9.39 -11.83
C THR A 78 9.17 -9.41 -11.04
N ASN A 79 9.39 -8.34 -10.26
CA ASN A 79 10.51 -8.27 -9.34
C ASN A 79 10.13 -8.95 -8.01
N ALA A 80 10.51 -10.21 -7.87
CA ALA A 80 10.25 -11.02 -6.67
C ALA A 80 10.83 -10.37 -5.41
N THR A 81 12.10 -9.93 -5.47
CA THR A 81 12.80 -9.34 -4.33
C THR A 81 12.09 -8.10 -3.80
N ALA A 82 11.61 -7.23 -4.68
CA ALA A 82 10.86 -6.04 -4.26
C ALA A 82 9.54 -6.41 -3.55
N ILE A 83 8.85 -7.45 -4.03
CA ILE A 83 7.61 -7.94 -3.40
C ILE A 83 7.91 -8.56 -2.03
N ASP A 84 8.97 -9.35 -1.91
CA ASP A 84 9.37 -9.98 -0.64
C ASP A 84 9.73 -8.93 0.41
N GLN A 85 10.52 -7.92 0.03
CA GLN A 85 10.90 -6.81 0.90
C GLN A 85 9.67 -6.01 1.37
N ALA A 86 8.76 -5.68 0.45
CA ALA A 86 7.52 -4.98 0.78
C ALA A 86 6.65 -5.81 1.74
N LYS A 87 6.50 -7.12 1.48
CA LYS A 87 5.75 -8.04 2.34
C LYS A 87 6.36 -8.18 3.73
N ALA A 88 7.68 -8.31 3.82
CA ALA A 88 8.38 -8.41 5.11
C ALA A 88 8.20 -7.15 5.97
N LYS A 89 8.33 -5.97 5.34
CA LYS A 89 8.07 -4.68 6.00
C LYS A 89 6.61 -4.58 6.48
N LEU A 90 5.67 -4.94 5.61
CA LEU A 90 4.23 -4.91 5.93
C LEU A 90 3.90 -5.82 7.11
N LEU A 91 4.41 -7.07 7.12
CA LEU A 91 4.18 -8.02 8.22
C LEU A 91 4.78 -7.52 9.54
N THR A 92 5.97 -6.92 9.50
CA THR A 92 6.60 -6.31 10.68
C THR A 92 5.73 -5.19 11.24
N GLN A 93 5.20 -4.33 10.37
CA GLN A 93 4.34 -3.22 10.79
C GLN A 93 3.00 -3.71 11.36
N VAL A 94 2.37 -4.70 10.72
CA VAL A 94 1.14 -5.33 11.24
C VAL A 94 1.36 -5.92 12.63
N ALA A 95 2.49 -6.58 12.85
CA ALA A 95 2.83 -7.14 14.17
C ALA A 95 3.07 -6.07 15.25
N SER A 96 3.36 -4.82 14.86
CA SER A 96 3.56 -3.69 15.78
C SER A 96 2.29 -2.86 16.04
N LEU A 97 1.17 -3.16 15.37
CA LEU A 97 -0.10 -2.48 15.63
C LEU A 97 -0.62 -2.88 17.01
N GLN A 98 -0.86 -1.89 17.87
CA GLN A 98 -1.47 -2.05 19.19
C GLN A 98 -2.97 -1.79 19.14
#